data_AF-A0A497JFC7-F1
#
_entry.id   AF-A0A497JFC7-F1
#
_cell.length_a   1.000
_cell.length_b   1.000
_cell.length_c   1.000
_cell.angle_alpha   90.00
_cell.angle_beta   90.00
_cell.angle_gamma   90.00
#
_symmetry.space_group_name_H-M   'P 1'
#
loop_
_entity.id
_entity.type
_entity.pdbx_description
1 polymer ?
#
loop_
_entity_poly.entity_id
_entity_poly.type
_entity_poly.pdbx_seq_one_letter_code
_entity_poly.pdbx_strand_id
1 'polypeptide(L)'
;ALKSKSNDPLKFGEALLTVMENSKLPLILCSFNPEVLKVGLEMAQDRNPLVYAINESNFSEISELVKKYSLPVVVSSPRNVEKLMKLSGKLMSQGIEDIVLDIGTYPYGKEYAEMLDNLVIIRRLAIEKEVKELGFPILGASSIVWTVKDGIEASFDEACLAASLILRYCDILVMHAFEPLTLLPLLTLRQNIYTDPKKPTSVSPGLYIIGSPDENSPVLITTNFALTYYTVSGDIESGQVSCYLLVADTEGLAVEPALAGGKLNAITVKETIEKSGIENKVKHRKLIIPGVAARIQGEIEDVAKWEVMVGPIDSSRIPNYIRKHWVVE
;
A
#
# COMPACT_ATOMS: atom_id res chain seq x y z
N ALA A 1 12.19 -12.77 -4.84
CA ALA A 1 13.47 -13.19 -4.23
C ALA A 1 13.71 -14.65 -4.58
N LEU A 2 14.89 -15.00 -5.10
CA LEU A 2 15.26 -16.37 -5.42
C LEU A 2 16.27 -16.87 -4.38
N LYS A 3 15.88 -17.86 -3.58
CA LYS A 3 16.73 -18.45 -2.52
C LYS A 3 17.41 -19.72 -2.99
N SER A 4 18.73 -19.77 -2.86
CA SER A 4 19.50 -20.99 -3.09
C SER A 4 19.35 -21.95 -1.91
N LYS A 5 18.32 -22.79 -1.94
CA LYS A 5 18.12 -23.86 -0.95
C LYS A 5 19.09 -25.04 -1.18
N SER A 6 19.42 -25.31 -2.44
CA SER A 6 20.34 -26.40 -2.83
C SER A 6 21.81 -26.08 -2.54
N ASN A 7 22.16 -24.79 -2.41
CA ASN A 7 23.53 -24.31 -2.37
C ASN A 7 24.38 -24.76 -3.58
N ASP A 8 23.72 -25.05 -4.70
CA ASP A 8 24.32 -25.55 -5.94
C ASP A 8 24.27 -24.44 -7.01
N PRO A 9 25.42 -23.98 -7.56
CA PRO A 9 25.45 -22.88 -8.52
C PRO A 9 24.71 -23.16 -9.83
N LEU A 10 24.75 -24.40 -10.33
CA LEU A 10 24.10 -24.76 -11.59
C LEU A 10 22.58 -24.74 -11.43
N LYS A 11 22.05 -25.39 -10.40
CA LYS A 11 20.61 -25.38 -10.10
C LYS A 11 20.10 -23.97 -9.81
N PHE A 12 20.91 -23.13 -9.19
CA PHE A 12 20.55 -21.73 -8.97
C PHE A 12 20.45 -20.95 -10.28
N GLY A 13 21.40 -21.15 -11.20
CA GLY A 13 21.36 -20.55 -12.54
C GLY A 13 20.14 -21.00 -13.35
N GLU A 14 19.82 -22.29 -13.36
CA GLU A 14 18.62 -22.83 -14.03
C GLU A 14 17.32 -22.22 -13.47
N ALA A 15 17.21 -22.13 -12.14
CA ALA A 15 16.07 -21.50 -11.49
C ALA A 15 15.99 -20.00 -11.80
N LEU A 16 17.13 -19.30 -11.84
CA LEU A 16 17.20 -17.88 -12.18
C LEU A 16 16.77 -17.62 -13.62
N LEU A 17 17.22 -18.44 -14.57
CA LEU A 17 16.80 -18.34 -15.97
C LEU A 17 15.28 -18.44 -16.08
N THR A 18 14.70 -19.46 -15.42
CA THR A 18 13.25 -19.64 -15.36
C THR A 18 12.54 -18.40 -14.83
N VAL A 19 13.04 -17.79 -13.76
CA VAL A 19 12.46 -16.55 -13.19
C VAL A 19 12.59 -15.37 -14.17
N MET A 20 13.74 -15.20 -14.82
CA MET A 20 14.00 -14.10 -15.74
C MET A 20 13.14 -14.17 -17.01
N GLU A 21 12.90 -15.37 -17.53
CA GLU A 21 12.03 -15.59 -18.70
C GLU A 21 10.55 -15.29 -18.39
N ASN A 22 10.13 -15.46 -17.13
CA ASN A 22 8.73 -15.35 -16.71
C ASN A 22 8.40 -14.07 -15.94
N SER A 23 9.38 -13.23 -15.59
CA SER A 23 9.14 -12.03 -14.78
C SER A 23 10.08 -10.86 -15.09
N LYS A 24 9.49 -9.68 -15.22
CA LYS A 24 10.18 -8.39 -15.36
C LYS A 24 10.36 -7.64 -14.02
N LEU A 25 9.93 -8.22 -12.90
CA LEU A 25 10.08 -7.59 -11.58
C LEU A 25 11.54 -7.62 -11.09
N PRO A 26 11.98 -6.63 -10.28
CA PRO A 26 13.31 -6.63 -9.68
C PRO A 26 13.63 -7.91 -8.92
N LEU A 27 14.91 -8.28 -8.90
CA LEU A 27 15.39 -9.54 -8.34
C LEU A 27 16.12 -9.32 -7.01
N ILE A 28 15.96 -10.29 -6.12
CA ILE A 28 16.83 -10.46 -4.94
C ILE A 28 17.43 -11.85 -5.06
N LEU A 29 18.75 -11.96 -5.11
CA LEU A 29 19.48 -13.22 -5.20
C LEU A 29 19.95 -13.60 -3.79
N CYS A 30 19.38 -14.65 -3.21
CA CYS A 30 19.57 -15.00 -1.80
C CYS A 30 20.46 -16.24 -1.64
N SER A 31 21.70 -16.04 -1.21
CA SER A 31 22.70 -17.04 -0.86
C SER A 31 23.79 -16.44 0.04
N PHE A 32 24.36 -17.24 0.95
CA PHE A 32 25.60 -16.87 1.65
C PHE A 32 26.86 -17.41 0.95
N ASN A 33 26.69 -18.21 -0.11
CA ASN A 33 27.78 -18.80 -0.89
C ASN A 33 28.15 -17.87 -2.07
N PRO A 34 29.39 -17.36 -2.13
CA PRO A 34 29.87 -16.48 -3.19
C PRO A 34 29.79 -17.08 -4.59
N GLU A 35 30.06 -18.38 -4.74
CA GLU A 35 30.02 -19.05 -6.05
C GLU A 35 28.60 -19.10 -6.64
N VAL A 36 27.60 -19.32 -5.79
CA VAL A 36 26.19 -19.27 -6.19
C VAL A 36 25.80 -17.86 -6.62
N LEU A 37 26.21 -16.84 -5.86
CA LEU A 37 25.92 -15.46 -6.20
C LEU A 37 26.61 -15.06 -7.50
N LYS A 38 27.87 -15.45 -7.71
CA LYS A 38 28.62 -15.15 -8.93
C LYS A 38 27.89 -15.62 -10.19
N VAL A 39 27.38 -16.85 -10.21
CA VAL A 39 26.56 -17.35 -11.33
C VAL A 39 25.33 -16.48 -11.54
N GLY A 40 24.62 -16.14 -10.45
CA GLY A 40 23.44 -15.29 -10.55
C GLY A 40 23.74 -13.88 -11.07
N LEU A 41 24.88 -13.30 -10.68
CA LEU A 41 25.32 -11.98 -11.10
C LEU A 41 25.74 -11.95 -12.57
N GLU A 42 26.48 -12.96 -13.04
CA GLU A 42 26.86 -13.07 -14.45
C GLU A 42 25.64 -13.14 -15.36
N MET A 43 24.54 -13.75 -14.90
CA MET A 43 23.29 -13.86 -15.66
C MET A 43 22.38 -12.62 -15.54
N ALA A 44 22.34 -11.99 -14.37
CA ALA A 44 21.31 -11.00 -14.04
C ALA A 44 21.83 -9.59 -13.73
N GLN A 45 23.13 -9.30 -13.87
CA GLN A 45 23.71 -7.97 -13.57
C GLN A 45 22.93 -6.80 -14.22
N ASP A 46 22.49 -6.96 -15.47
CA ASP A 46 21.78 -5.92 -16.23
C ASP A 46 20.40 -5.59 -15.62
N ARG A 47 19.91 -6.43 -14.70
CA ARG A 47 18.65 -6.24 -13.97
C ARG A 47 18.85 -5.56 -12.61
N ASN A 48 20.07 -5.16 -12.28
CA ASN A 48 20.45 -4.53 -11.01
C ASN A 48 19.88 -5.28 -9.77
N PRO A 49 20.18 -6.59 -9.60
CA PRO A 49 19.61 -7.38 -8.52
C PRO A 49 20.17 -6.97 -7.15
N LEU A 50 19.34 -7.08 -6.12
CA LEU A 50 19.80 -7.01 -4.73
C LEU A 50 20.50 -8.31 -4.33
N VAL A 51 21.74 -8.21 -3.88
CA VAL A 51 22.53 -9.35 -3.41
C VAL A 51 22.25 -9.58 -1.93
N TYR A 52 21.66 -10.72 -1.59
CA TYR A 52 21.45 -11.16 -0.21
C TYR A 52 22.34 -12.38 0.04
N ALA A 53 23.33 -12.38 0.95
CA ALA A 53 23.76 -11.29 1.82
C ALA A 53 25.22 -11.44 2.29
N ILE A 54 25.81 -10.33 2.71
CA ILE A 54 27.11 -10.24 3.38
C ILE A 54 26.95 -10.47 4.88
N ASN A 55 27.83 -11.30 5.45
CA ASN A 55 28.05 -11.46 6.88
C ASN A 55 29.57 -11.50 7.16
N GLU A 56 29.98 -11.77 8.41
CA GLU A 56 31.42 -11.83 8.75
C GLU A 56 32.20 -12.91 8.02
N SER A 57 31.59 -14.07 7.76
CA SER A 57 32.28 -15.23 7.19
C SER A 57 32.56 -15.09 5.69
N ASN A 58 31.77 -14.29 4.97
CA ASN A 58 31.84 -14.17 3.51
C ASN A 58 32.09 -12.72 3.03
N PHE A 59 32.49 -11.82 3.94
CA PHE A 59 32.59 -10.39 3.69
C PHE A 59 33.49 -10.06 2.48
N SER A 60 34.71 -10.58 2.48
CA SER A 60 35.72 -10.24 1.46
C SER A 60 35.27 -10.67 0.06
N GLU A 61 34.81 -11.92 -0.08
CA GLU A 61 34.46 -12.49 -1.37
C GLU A 61 33.23 -11.82 -1.98
N ILE A 62 32.19 -11.59 -1.16
CA ILE A 62 30.95 -10.98 -1.67
C ILE A 62 31.12 -9.47 -1.86
N SER A 63 31.87 -8.76 -1.02
CA SER A 63 32.08 -7.31 -1.22
C SER A 63 32.86 -7.02 -2.51
N GLU A 64 33.84 -7.87 -2.86
CA GLU A 64 34.52 -7.80 -4.15
C GLU A 64 33.58 -8.04 -5.34
N LEU A 65 32.71 -9.04 -5.25
CA LEU A 65 31.71 -9.32 -6.29
C LEU A 65 30.75 -8.13 -6.47
N VAL A 66 30.20 -7.63 -5.37
CA VAL A 66 29.25 -6.50 -5.37
C VAL A 66 29.91 -5.25 -5.95
N LYS A 67 31.16 -4.97 -5.57
CA LYS A 67 31.93 -3.83 -6.09
C LYS A 67 32.23 -3.97 -7.58
N LYS A 68 32.60 -5.18 -8.03
CA LYS A 68 32.87 -5.47 -9.45
C LYS A 68 31.67 -5.14 -10.33
N TYR A 69 30.47 -5.50 -9.88
CA TYR A 69 29.24 -5.32 -10.64
C TYR A 69 28.46 -4.04 -10.29
N SER A 70 28.91 -3.28 -9.28
CA SER A 70 28.25 -2.06 -8.78
C SER A 70 26.78 -2.28 -8.43
N LEU A 71 26.51 -3.29 -7.60
CA LEU A 71 25.16 -3.73 -7.24
C LEU A 71 24.79 -3.38 -5.78
N PRO A 72 23.49 -3.29 -5.46
CA PRO A 72 23.05 -3.18 -4.08
C PRO A 72 23.24 -4.49 -3.30
N VAL A 73 23.55 -4.40 -2.02
CA VAL A 73 23.81 -5.56 -1.16
C VAL A 73 23.16 -5.47 0.21
N VAL A 74 22.69 -6.62 0.71
CA VAL A 74 22.19 -6.78 2.08
C VAL A 74 23.33 -7.15 3.01
N VAL A 75 23.46 -6.44 4.12
CA VAL A 75 24.31 -6.83 5.25
C VAL A 75 23.44 -7.49 6.30
N SER A 76 23.77 -8.73 6.65
CA SER A 76 23.05 -9.52 7.63
C SER A 76 23.88 -9.74 8.90
N SER A 77 23.33 -9.35 10.04
CA SER A 77 23.91 -9.60 11.36
C SER A 77 22.77 -9.83 12.36
N PRO A 78 22.25 -11.06 12.44
CA PRO A 78 21.07 -11.35 13.25
C PRO A 78 21.24 -10.96 14.72
N ARG A 79 20.26 -10.23 15.25
CA ARG A 79 20.16 -9.77 16.66
C ARG A 79 21.33 -8.90 17.17
N ASN A 80 22.25 -8.48 16.32
CA ASN A 80 23.43 -7.74 16.74
C ASN A 80 23.58 -6.44 15.93
N VAL A 81 23.02 -5.36 16.49
CA VAL A 81 23.05 -4.01 15.91
C VAL A 81 24.47 -3.45 15.81
N GLU A 82 25.31 -3.68 16.82
CA GLU A 82 26.70 -3.19 16.82
C GLU A 82 27.52 -3.82 15.69
N LYS A 83 27.36 -5.11 15.48
CA LYS A 83 28.03 -5.84 14.40
C LYS A 83 27.47 -5.46 13.04
N LEU A 84 26.15 -5.25 12.93
CA LEU A 84 25.52 -4.73 11.72
C LEU A 84 26.13 -3.37 11.33
N MET A 85 26.24 -2.45 12.28
CA MET A 85 26.87 -1.13 12.13
C MET A 85 28.35 -1.23 11.70
N LYS A 86 29.12 -2.15 12.30
CA LYS A 86 30.53 -2.36 11.92
C LYS A 86 30.66 -2.89 10.49
N LEU A 87 29.78 -3.79 10.06
CA LEU A 87 29.83 -4.37 8.71
C LEU A 87 29.43 -3.35 7.65
N SER A 88 28.38 -2.58 7.87
CA SER A 88 27.98 -1.51 6.95
C SER A 88 29.05 -0.41 6.84
N GLY A 89 29.64 0.02 7.96
CA GLY A 89 30.76 0.97 7.94
C GLY A 89 31.98 0.46 7.17
N LYS A 90 32.27 -0.84 7.26
CA LYS A 90 33.33 -1.47 6.43
C LYS A 90 32.99 -1.40 4.94
N LEU A 91 31.75 -1.67 4.54
CA LEU A 91 31.34 -1.56 3.13
C LEU A 91 31.43 -0.12 2.63
N MET A 92 30.98 0.85 3.42
CA MET A 92 31.10 2.27 3.10
C MET A 92 32.56 2.68 2.88
N SER A 93 33.48 2.23 3.74
CA SER A 93 34.92 2.53 3.55
C SER A 93 35.53 1.85 2.31
N GLN A 94 34.89 0.81 1.76
CA GLN A 94 35.24 0.21 0.47
C GLN A 94 34.57 0.89 -0.73
N GLY A 95 33.77 1.94 -0.51
CA GLY A 95 33.02 2.69 -1.53
C GLY A 95 31.71 2.04 -1.95
N ILE A 96 31.18 1.10 -1.15
CA ILE A 96 29.87 0.48 -1.39
C ILE A 96 28.84 1.22 -0.55
N GLU A 97 27.94 1.96 -1.20
CA GLU A 97 26.94 2.81 -0.55
C GLU A 97 25.51 2.27 -0.69
N ASP A 98 25.25 1.42 -1.68
CA ASP A 98 23.94 0.79 -1.89
C ASP A 98 23.74 -0.41 -0.95
N ILE A 99 23.51 -0.10 0.33
CA ILE A 99 23.38 -1.08 1.41
C ILE A 99 21.92 -1.22 1.86
N VAL A 100 21.53 -2.44 2.20
CA VAL A 100 20.28 -2.78 2.90
C VAL A 100 20.62 -3.56 4.17
N LEU A 101 19.93 -3.28 5.27
CA LEU A 101 20.19 -3.87 6.58
C LEU A 101 19.28 -5.08 6.84
N ASP A 102 19.85 -6.15 7.42
CA ASP A 102 19.10 -7.31 7.91
C ASP A 102 19.56 -7.66 9.34
N ILE A 103 18.68 -7.39 10.31
CA ILE A 103 18.88 -7.69 11.73
C ILE A 103 18.32 -9.07 12.13
N GLY A 104 17.87 -9.86 11.14
CA GLY A 104 17.20 -11.15 11.33
C GLY A 104 15.70 -10.99 11.57
N THR A 105 14.91 -11.91 11.01
CA THR A 105 13.46 -11.98 11.22
C THR A 105 13.10 -13.23 12.02
N TYR A 106 12.31 -13.06 13.07
CA TYR A 106 11.91 -14.13 13.99
C TYR A 106 10.40 -14.11 14.17
N PRO A 107 9.67 -15.22 13.94
CA PRO A 107 8.22 -15.20 13.92
C PRO A 107 7.56 -15.24 15.30
N TYR A 108 8.25 -15.76 16.32
CA TYR A 108 7.67 -15.99 17.65
C TYR A 108 8.65 -15.72 18.79
N GLY A 109 8.14 -15.76 20.01
CA GLY A 109 8.94 -15.83 21.23
C GLY A 109 9.63 -14.52 21.61
N LYS A 110 10.69 -14.64 22.41
CA LYS A 110 11.47 -13.48 22.89
C LYS A 110 12.23 -12.83 21.74
N GLU A 111 12.65 -13.63 20.78
CA GLU A 111 13.37 -13.23 19.59
C GLU A 111 12.52 -12.33 18.69
N TYR A 112 11.21 -12.57 18.59
CA TYR A 112 10.29 -11.66 17.91
C TYR A 112 10.24 -10.28 18.60
N ALA A 113 10.11 -10.23 19.93
CA ALA A 113 10.08 -8.97 20.66
C ALA A 113 11.41 -8.20 20.50
N GLU A 114 12.54 -8.90 20.64
CA GLU A 114 13.88 -8.34 20.47
C GLU A 114 14.12 -7.82 19.05
N MET A 115 13.61 -8.51 18.02
CA MET A 115 13.64 -8.02 16.64
C MET A 115 12.91 -6.68 16.51
N LEU A 116 11.70 -6.54 17.07
CA LEU A 116 10.97 -5.27 17.00
C LEU A 116 11.72 -4.14 17.71
N ASP A 117 12.31 -4.41 18.87
CA ASP A 117 13.13 -3.44 19.60
C ASP A 117 14.36 -3.03 18.78
N ASN A 118 15.05 -3.99 18.16
CA ASN A 118 16.21 -3.72 17.32
C ASN A 118 15.86 -2.87 16.09
N LEU A 119 14.71 -3.10 15.44
CA LEU A 119 14.25 -2.27 14.32
C LEU A 119 14.05 -0.81 14.75
N VAL A 120 13.47 -0.60 15.94
CA VAL A 120 13.31 0.74 16.52
C VAL A 120 14.67 1.37 16.84
N ILE A 121 15.58 0.60 17.46
CA ILE A 121 16.93 1.07 17.80
C ILE A 121 17.67 1.51 16.54
N ILE A 122 17.68 0.69 15.48
CA ILE A 122 18.34 1.01 14.21
C ILE A 122 17.79 2.33 13.65
N ARG A 123 16.45 2.45 13.56
CA ARG A 123 15.81 3.66 13.00
C ARG A 123 16.13 4.91 13.81
N ARG A 124 16.10 4.83 15.14
CA ARG A 124 16.39 5.96 16.03
C ARG A 124 17.87 6.33 16.02
N LEU A 125 18.78 5.37 15.98
CA LEU A 125 20.22 5.65 15.86
C LEU A 125 20.54 6.36 14.54
N ALA A 126 19.94 5.92 13.44
CA ALA A 126 20.11 6.55 12.14
C ALA A 126 19.60 8.00 12.11
N ILE A 127 18.42 8.27 12.67
CA ILE A 127 17.76 9.59 12.59
C ILE A 127 18.17 10.52 13.74
N GLU A 128 18.02 10.07 14.98
CA GLU A 128 18.19 10.94 16.17
C GLU A 128 19.66 11.10 16.57
N LYS A 129 20.50 10.11 16.24
CA LYS A 129 21.94 10.11 16.56
C LYS A 129 22.83 10.21 15.33
N GLU A 130 22.24 10.32 14.14
CA GLU A 130 22.94 10.47 12.86
C GLU A 130 24.03 9.40 12.63
N VAL A 131 23.79 8.17 13.12
CA VAL A 131 24.69 7.03 12.90
C VAL A 131 24.56 6.58 11.44
N LYS A 132 25.45 7.10 10.59
CA LYS A 132 25.40 6.91 9.13
C LYS A 132 25.46 5.44 8.72
N GLU A 133 26.22 4.64 9.44
CA GLU A 133 26.38 3.20 9.21
C GLU A 133 25.07 2.43 9.37
N LEU A 134 24.06 3.00 10.04
CA LEU A 134 22.72 2.44 10.18
C LEU A 134 21.66 3.18 9.35
N GLY A 135 22.07 4.19 8.57
CA GLY A 135 21.20 5.06 7.77
C GLY A 135 20.71 4.46 6.46
N PHE A 136 20.41 3.16 6.44
CA PHE A 136 20.07 2.40 5.24
C PHE A 136 18.68 1.74 5.35
N PRO A 137 18.02 1.42 4.21
CA PRO A 137 16.77 0.66 4.23
C PRO A 137 16.92 -0.69 4.95
N ILE A 138 15.84 -1.15 5.57
CA ILE A 138 15.83 -2.40 6.35
C ILE A 138 15.00 -3.46 5.63
N LEU A 139 15.54 -4.67 5.51
CA LEU A 139 14.86 -5.85 4.97
C LEU A 139 14.34 -6.73 6.11
N GLY A 140 13.08 -7.14 5.99
CA GLY A 140 12.46 -8.20 6.78
C GLY A 140 12.03 -9.39 5.92
N ALA A 141 12.01 -10.59 6.49
CA ALA A 141 11.66 -11.82 5.78
C ALA A 141 10.56 -12.60 6.51
N SER A 142 9.31 -12.17 6.35
CA SER A 142 8.16 -12.85 6.97
C SER A 142 7.96 -14.28 6.46
N SER A 143 8.50 -14.58 5.27
CA SER A 143 8.58 -15.94 4.71
C SER A 143 9.22 -16.98 5.64
N ILE A 144 9.97 -16.54 6.67
CA ILE A 144 10.54 -17.43 7.69
C ILE A 144 9.48 -18.26 8.43
N VAL A 145 8.23 -17.78 8.51
CA VAL A 145 7.10 -18.53 9.12
C VAL A 145 6.93 -19.91 8.46
N TRP A 146 7.17 -20.00 7.16
CA TRP A 146 7.04 -21.23 6.38
C TRP A 146 8.15 -22.26 6.62
N THR A 147 9.15 -21.92 7.45
CA THR A 147 10.16 -22.87 7.92
C THR A 147 9.75 -23.62 9.18
N VAL A 148 8.70 -23.14 9.86
CA VAL A 148 8.24 -23.64 11.16
C VAL A 148 6.76 -24.04 11.16
N LYS A 149 5.96 -23.51 10.24
CA LYS A 149 4.55 -23.86 10.04
C LYS A 149 4.25 -24.06 8.55
N ASP A 150 3.11 -24.67 8.25
CA ASP A 150 2.56 -24.82 6.90
C ASP A 150 1.06 -24.48 6.84
N GLY A 151 0.50 -24.54 5.64
CA GLY A 151 -0.93 -24.35 5.40
C GLY A 151 -1.45 -22.95 5.71
N ILE A 152 -2.74 -22.88 6.04
CA ILE A 152 -3.47 -21.62 6.27
C ILE A 152 -2.91 -20.88 7.50
N GLU A 153 -2.49 -21.61 8.54
CA GLU A 153 -1.88 -21.01 9.73
C GLU A 153 -0.57 -20.29 9.40
N ALA A 154 0.28 -20.87 8.54
CA ALA A 154 1.50 -20.21 8.10
C ALA A 154 1.22 -18.94 7.31
N SER A 155 0.21 -18.95 6.43
CA SER A 155 -0.18 -17.75 5.67
C SER A 155 -0.72 -16.65 6.58
N PHE A 156 -1.53 -17.00 7.58
CA PHE A 156 -2.05 -16.05 8.57
C PHE A 156 -0.95 -15.45 9.45
N ASP A 157 -0.05 -16.29 9.98
CA ASP A 157 1.06 -15.84 10.82
C ASP A 157 2.08 -15.03 10.02
N GLU A 158 2.32 -15.39 8.75
CA GLU A 158 3.12 -14.57 7.84
C GLU A 158 2.48 -13.19 7.63
N ALA A 159 1.16 -13.12 7.44
CA ALA A 159 0.45 -11.85 7.30
C ALA A 159 0.61 -10.99 8.57
N CYS A 160 0.46 -11.58 9.74
CA CYS A 160 0.63 -10.88 11.01
C CYS A 160 2.06 -10.37 11.19
N LEU A 161 3.05 -11.22 10.91
CA LEU A 161 4.47 -10.84 10.98
C LEU A 161 4.81 -9.74 9.99
N ALA A 162 4.36 -9.85 8.73
CA ALA A 162 4.57 -8.83 7.71
C ALA A 162 3.94 -7.49 8.11
N ALA A 163 2.72 -7.49 8.66
CA ALA A 163 2.08 -6.29 9.17
C ALA A 163 2.92 -5.60 10.27
N SER A 164 3.46 -6.37 11.22
CA SER A 164 4.36 -5.84 12.25
C SER A 164 5.62 -5.23 11.66
N LEU A 165 6.21 -5.84 10.64
CA LEU A 165 7.42 -5.34 9.97
C LEU A 165 7.14 -4.06 9.16
N ILE A 166 5.98 -3.95 8.49
CA ILE A 166 5.51 -2.70 7.85
C ILE A 166 5.43 -1.57 8.89
N LEU A 167 4.85 -1.86 10.05
CA LEU A 167 4.66 -0.90 11.15
C LEU A 167 5.94 -0.59 11.93
N ARG A 168 7.01 -1.34 11.69
CA ARG A 168 8.30 -1.25 12.40
C ARG A 168 9.47 -1.09 11.43
N TYR A 169 9.30 -0.17 10.49
CA TYR A 169 10.39 0.42 9.70
C TYR A 169 11.09 -0.52 8.71
N CYS A 170 10.56 -1.71 8.42
CA CYS A 170 11.08 -2.50 7.30
C CYS A 170 10.63 -1.87 5.97
N ASP A 171 11.60 -1.62 5.10
CA ASP A 171 11.42 -1.01 3.77
C ASP A 171 11.27 -2.07 2.67
N ILE A 172 11.84 -3.27 2.88
CA ILE A 172 11.72 -4.42 1.97
C ILE A 172 11.19 -5.63 2.75
N LEU A 173 10.18 -6.32 2.21
CA LEU A 173 9.64 -7.54 2.78
C LEU A 173 9.76 -8.72 1.82
N VAL A 174 10.37 -9.81 2.29
CA VAL A 174 10.44 -11.09 1.57
C VAL A 174 9.37 -12.03 2.11
N MET A 175 8.30 -12.17 1.32
CA MET A 175 7.15 -13.02 1.63
C MET A 175 7.14 -14.33 0.83
N HIS A 176 6.40 -15.33 1.30
CA HIS A 176 6.10 -16.57 0.61
C HIS A 176 4.64 -16.62 0.11
N ALA A 177 3.68 -16.24 0.95
CA ALA A 177 2.26 -16.19 0.61
C ALA A 177 1.99 -15.18 -0.52
N PHE A 178 1.22 -15.61 -1.51
CA PHE A 178 0.78 -14.78 -2.64
C PHE A 178 -0.73 -14.81 -2.83
N GLU A 179 -1.47 -15.39 -1.88
CA GLU A 179 -2.92 -15.43 -1.94
C GLU A 179 -3.52 -14.03 -1.72
N PRO A 180 -4.57 -13.65 -2.48
CA PRO A 180 -5.22 -12.34 -2.32
C PRO A 180 -5.67 -12.03 -0.89
N LEU A 181 -6.11 -13.05 -0.13
CA LEU A 181 -6.56 -12.91 1.26
C LEU A 181 -5.44 -12.47 2.21
N THR A 182 -4.19 -12.81 1.89
CA THR A 182 -3.00 -12.43 2.68
C THR A 182 -2.43 -11.11 2.20
N LEU A 183 -2.36 -10.91 0.87
CA LEU A 183 -1.76 -9.71 0.29
C LEU A 183 -2.65 -8.46 0.41
N LEU A 184 -3.98 -8.56 0.26
CA LEU A 184 -4.86 -7.40 0.23
C LEU A 184 -4.84 -6.61 1.55
N PRO A 185 -4.94 -7.23 2.75
CA PRO A 185 -4.77 -6.52 4.01
C PRO A 185 -3.41 -5.82 4.14
N LEU A 186 -2.32 -6.44 3.69
CA LEU A 186 -0.97 -5.87 3.77
C LEU A 186 -0.76 -4.69 2.82
N LEU A 187 -1.28 -4.80 1.58
CA LEU A 187 -1.24 -3.70 0.62
C LEU A 187 -2.08 -2.51 1.12
N THR A 188 -3.24 -2.80 1.73
CA THR A 188 -4.10 -1.78 2.37
C THR A 188 -3.39 -1.13 3.54
N LEU A 189 -2.78 -1.92 4.43
CA LEU A 189 -2.00 -1.41 5.56
C LEU A 189 -0.85 -0.51 5.10
N ARG A 190 -0.07 -0.96 4.10
CA ARG A 190 1.02 -0.17 3.53
C ARG A 190 0.51 1.15 2.96
N GLN A 191 -0.57 1.12 2.18
CA GLN A 191 -1.16 2.34 1.64
C GLN A 191 -1.58 3.31 2.75
N ASN A 192 -2.23 2.81 3.81
CA ASN A 192 -2.69 3.63 4.92
C ASN A 192 -1.53 4.26 5.70
N ILE A 193 -0.49 3.48 6.03
CA ILE A 193 0.65 3.95 6.83
C ILE A 193 1.54 4.93 6.06
N TYR A 194 1.69 4.75 4.75
CA TYR A 194 2.54 5.60 3.91
C TYR A 194 1.79 6.73 3.19
N THR A 195 0.51 6.96 3.50
CA THR A 195 -0.24 8.13 3.00
C THR A 195 0.20 9.39 3.75
N ASP A 196 0.38 10.51 3.04
CA ASP A 196 0.71 11.80 3.64
C ASP A 196 -0.42 12.23 4.61
N PRO A 197 -0.15 12.31 5.93
CA PRO A 197 -1.20 12.65 6.89
C PRO A 197 -1.67 14.11 6.78
N LYS A 198 -0.93 14.98 6.08
CA LYS A 198 -1.29 16.39 5.89
C LYS A 198 -2.11 16.64 4.64
N LYS A 199 -2.12 15.70 3.69
CA LYS A 199 -2.82 15.85 2.40
C LYS A 199 -3.80 14.69 2.22
N PRO A 200 -5.10 14.91 2.52
CA PRO A 200 -6.11 13.91 2.24
C PRO A 200 -6.07 13.54 0.76
N THR A 201 -6.11 12.23 0.48
CA THR A 201 -6.25 11.75 -0.90
C THR A 201 -7.63 12.16 -1.41
N SER A 202 -7.67 12.92 -2.50
CA SER A 202 -8.91 13.41 -3.08
C SER A 202 -9.06 13.00 -4.54
N VAL A 203 -10.30 12.97 -5.00
CA VAL A 203 -10.67 12.86 -6.42
C VAL A 203 -11.04 14.24 -6.96
N SER A 204 -11.04 14.39 -8.28
CA SER A 204 -11.43 15.67 -8.90
C SER A 204 -12.91 15.94 -8.64
N PRO A 205 -13.30 17.11 -8.12
CA PRO A 205 -14.70 17.49 -7.99
C PRO A 205 -15.38 17.56 -9.36
N GLY A 206 -16.67 17.21 -9.42
CA GLY A 206 -17.45 17.29 -10.65
C GLY A 206 -18.47 16.17 -10.82
N LEU A 207 -18.89 15.95 -12.07
CA LEU A 207 -19.87 14.95 -12.44
C LEU A 207 -19.20 13.65 -12.88
N TYR A 208 -19.57 12.55 -12.23
CA TYR A 208 -19.20 11.20 -12.61
C TYR A 208 -20.43 10.46 -13.12
N ILE A 209 -20.27 9.75 -14.24
CA ILE A 209 -21.33 8.97 -14.89
C ILE A 209 -21.05 7.50 -14.56
N ILE A 210 -21.97 6.85 -13.83
CA ILE A 210 -21.84 5.45 -13.46
C ILE A 210 -22.89 4.63 -14.21
N GLY A 211 -22.45 3.58 -14.90
CA GLY A 211 -23.32 2.74 -15.74
C GLY A 211 -23.73 3.45 -17.04
N SER A 212 -25.02 3.41 -17.37
CA SER A 212 -25.58 4.04 -18.57
C SER A 212 -26.83 4.85 -18.22
N PRO A 213 -26.68 5.94 -17.45
CA PRO A 213 -27.82 6.75 -17.02
C PRO A 213 -28.44 7.51 -18.19
N ASP A 214 -29.74 7.65 -18.14
CA ASP A 214 -30.56 8.48 -19.02
C ASP A 214 -31.04 9.76 -18.30
N GLU A 215 -31.94 10.50 -18.94
CA GLU A 215 -32.49 11.76 -18.42
C GLU A 215 -33.41 11.61 -17.19
N ASN A 216 -33.79 10.39 -16.82
CA ASN A 216 -34.64 10.08 -15.67
C ASN A 216 -33.86 9.37 -14.53
N SER A 217 -32.56 9.16 -14.75
CA SER A 217 -31.70 8.44 -13.83
C SER A 217 -31.36 9.28 -12.60
N PRO A 218 -31.18 8.64 -11.42
CA PRO A 218 -30.97 9.35 -10.18
C PRO A 218 -29.69 10.19 -10.17
N VAL A 219 -29.75 11.32 -9.47
CA VAL A 219 -28.60 12.18 -9.19
C VAL A 219 -28.27 12.05 -7.70
N LEU A 220 -27.07 11.57 -7.40
CA LEU A 220 -26.55 11.44 -6.04
C LEU A 220 -25.43 12.46 -5.83
N ILE A 221 -25.19 12.87 -4.58
CA ILE A 221 -24.02 13.67 -4.22
C ILE A 221 -23.18 13.01 -3.13
N THR A 222 -21.87 13.13 -3.26
CA THR A 222 -20.88 12.73 -2.27
C THR A 222 -19.75 13.76 -2.20
N THR A 223 -18.73 13.52 -1.39
CA THR A 223 -17.56 14.41 -1.25
C THR A 223 -16.35 13.93 -2.04
N ASN A 224 -15.40 14.82 -2.28
CA ASN A 224 -14.18 14.51 -3.04
C ASN A 224 -13.09 13.79 -2.25
N PHE A 225 -13.35 13.31 -1.03
CA PHE A 225 -12.41 12.43 -0.33
C PHE A 225 -12.35 11.07 -1.04
N ALA A 226 -11.15 10.64 -1.44
CA ALA A 226 -10.97 9.49 -2.32
C ALA A 226 -11.62 8.21 -1.76
N LEU A 227 -11.44 7.94 -0.46
CA LEU A 227 -12.04 6.76 0.15
C LEU A 227 -13.58 6.83 0.11
N THR A 228 -14.18 7.97 0.46
CA THR A 228 -15.63 8.16 0.37
C THR A 228 -16.13 7.99 -1.07
N TYR A 229 -15.46 8.59 -2.04
CA TYR A 229 -15.82 8.48 -3.45
C TYR A 229 -15.78 7.01 -3.92
N TYR A 230 -14.65 6.32 -3.74
CA TYR A 230 -14.49 4.95 -4.23
C TYR A 230 -15.39 3.95 -3.52
N THR A 231 -15.70 4.16 -2.23
CA THR A 231 -16.70 3.35 -1.54
C THR A 231 -18.09 3.56 -2.14
N VAL A 232 -18.51 4.82 -2.33
CA VAL A 232 -19.83 5.13 -2.91
C VAL A 232 -19.94 4.65 -4.35
N SER A 233 -18.94 4.93 -5.20
CA SER A 233 -18.97 4.52 -6.61
C SER A 233 -18.93 3.01 -6.75
N GLY A 234 -18.11 2.32 -5.95
CA GLY A 234 -18.02 0.85 -5.95
C GLY A 234 -19.33 0.18 -5.52
N ASP A 235 -20.03 0.72 -4.51
CA ASP A 235 -21.34 0.22 -4.09
C ASP A 235 -22.43 0.44 -5.14
N ILE A 236 -22.39 1.57 -5.85
CA ILE A 236 -23.31 1.86 -6.96
C ILE A 236 -23.05 0.89 -8.13
N GLU A 237 -21.79 0.72 -8.53
CA GLU A 237 -21.37 -0.17 -9.61
C GLU A 237 -21.71 -1.63 -9.32
N SER A 238 -21.32 -2.13 -8.14
CA SER A 238 -21.63 -3.50 -7.71
C SER A 238 -23.15 -3.73 -7.57
N GLY A 239 -23.90 -2.69 -7.20
CA GLY A 239 -25.35 -2.67 -7.16
C GLY A 239 -26.03 -2.58 -8.52
N GLN A 240 -25.28 -2.47 -9.61
CA GLN A 240 -25.77 -2.29 -10.99
C GLN A 240 -26.72 -1.10 -11.15
N VAL A 241 -26.48 -0.03 -10.39
CA VAL A 241 -27.26 1.20 -10.49
C VAL A 241 -26.64 2.10 -11.56
N SER A 242 -27.43 2.54 -12.53
CA SER A 242 -27.04 3.61 -13.45
C SER A 242 -27.46 4.96 -12.87
N CYS A 243 -26.51 5.86 -12.65
CA CYS A 243 -26.77 7.16 -12.03
C CYS A 243 -25.73 8.23 -12.39
N TYR A 244 -26.06 9.47 -12.03
CA TYR A 244 -25.14 10.59 -12.00
C TYR A 244 -24.64 10.81 -10.56
N LEU A 245 -23.32 10.77 -10.36
CA LEU A 245 -22.70 11.03 -9.06
C LEU A 245 -21.99 12.38 -9.09
N LEU A 246 -22.53 13.34 -8.36
CA LEU A 246 -21.90 14.62 -8.08
C LEU A 246 -20.88 14.47 -6.96
N VAL A 247 -19.67 14.98 -7.20
CA VAL A 247 -18.58 14.97 -6.23
C VAL A 247 -18.30 16.41 -5.83
N ALA A 248 -18.74 16.79 -4.64
CA ALA A 248 -18.54 18.12 -4.08
C ALA A 248 -17.09 18.32 -3.63
N ASP A 249 -16.54 19.50 -3.90
CA ASP A 249 -15.21 19.86 -3.38
C ASP A 249 -15.30 20.18 -1.89
N THR A 250 -14.77 19.29 -1.06
CA THR A 250 -14.70 19.46 0.39
C THR A 250 -13.26 19.46 0.87
N GLU A 251 -12.30 19.81 0.00
CA GLU A 251 -10.87 19.79 0.28
C GLU A 251 -10.37 18.39 0.70
N GLY A 252 -11.01 17.34 0.18
CA GLY A 252 -10.68 15.95 0.48
C GLY A 252 -11.20 15.47 1.83
N LEU A 253 -12.22 16.11 2.41
CA LEU A 253 -12.86 15.66 3.65
C LEU A 253 -14.01 14.68 3.40
N ALA A 254 -14.11 13.63 4.22
CA ALA A 254 -15.26 12.73 4.26
C ALA A 254 -16.55 13.50 4.61
N VAL A 255 -17.72 12.90 4.35
CA VAL A 255 -19.03 13.56 4.49
C VAL A 255 -19.23 14.20 5.87
N GLU A 256 -19.04 13.45 6.96
CA GLU A 256 -19.28 13.97 8.33
C GLU A 256 -18.31 15.10 8.74
N PRO A 257 -16.97 14.95 8.60
CA PRO A 257 -16.05 16.06 8.85
C PRO A 257 -16.31 17.27 7.96
N ALA A 258 -16.68 17.07 6.69
CA ALA A 258 -16.99 18.15 5.78
C ALA A 258 -18.24 18.92 6.22
N LEU A 259 -19.28 18.22 6.70
CA LEU A 259 -20.48 18.83 7.28
C LEU A 259 -20.13 19.60 8.56
N ALA A 260 -19.32 19.02 9.45
CA ALA A 260 -18.93 19.65 10.71
C ALA A 260 -18.05 20.89 10.51
N GLY A 261 -17.12 20.83 9.55
CA GLY A 261 -16.24 21.94 9.16
C GLY A 261 -16.89 22.95 8.22
N GLY A 262 -18.18 22.80 7.90
CA GLY A 262 -18.92 23.70 7.01
C GLY A 262 -18.45 23.68 5.55
N LYS A 263 -17.64 22.69 5.13
CA LYS A 263 -17.18 22.52 3.75
C LYS A 263 -18.23 21.87 2.86
N LEU A 264 -19.07 20.98 3.44
CA LEU A 264 -20.28 20.50 2.81
C LEU A 264 -21.48 21.27 3.40
N ASN A 265 -22.04 22.18 2.62
CA ASN A 265 -23.19 23.01 3.00
C ASN A 265 -24.06 23.30 1.75
N ALA A 266 -25.20 23.96 1.93
CA ALA A 266 -26.14 24.25 0.85
C ALA A 266 -25.53 25.04 -0.33
N ILE A 267 -24.61 25.96 -0.06
CA ILE A 267 -23.90 26.76 -1.08
C ILE A 267 -22.97 25.84 -1.88
N THR A 268 -22.13 25.04 -1.21
CA THR A 268 -21.23 24.09 -1.88
C THR A 268 -22.00 23.09 -2.76
N VAL A 269 -23.14 22.60 -2.28
CA VAL A 269 -24.01 21.68 -3.03
C VAL A 269 -24.56 22.36 -4.29
N LYS A 270 -25.09 23.58 -4.15
CA LYS A 270 -25.59 24.37 -5.29
C LYS A 270 -24.50 24.63 -6.31
N GLU A 271 -23.32 25.09 -5.88
CA GLU A 271 -22.19 25.31 -6.77
C GLU A 271 -21.78 24.04 -7.50
N THR A 272 -21.82 22.88 -6.82
CA THR A 272 -21.51 21.59 -7.43
C THR A 272 -22.51 21.25 -8.53
N ILE A 273 -23.81 21.45 -8.29
CA ILE A 273 -24.86 21.26 -9.30
C ILE A 273 -24.63 22.18 -10.51
N GLU A 274 -24.45 23.48 -10.28
CA GLU A 274 -24.29 24.48 -11.35
C GLU A 274 -23.02 24.22 -12.19
N LYS A 275 -21.88 23.97 -11.54
CA LYS A 275 -20.60 23.70 -12.21
C LYS A 275 -20.59 22.35 -12.96
N SER A 276 -21.38 21.39 -12.52
CA SER A 276 -21.42 20.04 -13.11
C SER A 276 -22.17 19.96 -14.45
N GLY A 277 -23.06 20.93 -14.74
CA GLY A 277 -23.94 20.88 -15.91
C GLY A 277 -25.01 19.78 -15.85
N ILE A 278 -25.26 19.18 -14.68
CA ILE A 278 -26.26 18.11 -14.50
C ILE A 278 -27.67 18.55 -14.86
N GLU A 279 -27.98 19.84 -14.72
CA GLU A 279 -29.28 20.44 -15.05
C GLU A 279 -29.69 20.26 -16.50
N ASN A 280 -28.71 20.07 -17.40
CA ASN A 280 -28.93 19.85 -18.83
C ASN A 280 -28.98 18.35 -19.20
N LYS A 281 -28.74 17.46 -18.23
CA LYS A 281 -28.68 16.01 -18.43
C LYS A 281 -29.89 15.27 -17.88
N VAL A 282 -30.59 15.85 -16.91
CA VAL A 282 -31.80 15.25 -16.30
C VAL A 282 -33.04 16.12 -16.45
N LYS A 283 -34.19 15.49 -16.64
CA LYS A 283 -35.51 16.15 -16.74
C LYS A 283 -36.09 16.56 -15.40
N HIS A 284 -35.62 15.96 -14.31
CA HIS A 284 -36.08 16.24 -12.95
C HIS A 284 -35.14 17.21 -12.22
N ARG A 285 -35.56 17.65 -11.02
CA ARG A 285 -34.74 18.43 -10.09
C ARG A 285 -34.78 17.74 -8.73
N LYS A 286 -34.28 16.51 -8.68
CA LYS A 286 -34.24 15.64 -7.49
C LYS A 286 -32.81 15.22 -7.20
N LEU A 287 -32.35 15.43 -5.97
CA LEU A 287 -30.98 15.14 -5.52
C LEU A 287 -31.01 14.20 -4.32
N ILE A 288 -30.26 13.09 -4.38
CA ILE A 288 -30.09 12.19 -3.24
C ILE A 288 -28.82 12.60 -2.48
N ILE A 289 -28.97 12.99 -1.21
CA ILE A 289 -27.85 13.33 -0.32
C ILE A 289 -27.51 12.15 0.60
N PRO A 290 -26.27 12.08 1.14
CA PRO A 290 -25.92 11.07 2.14
C PRO A 290 -26.80 11.19 3.38
N GLY A 291 -27.15 10.07 4.03
CA GLY A 291 -28.03 10.08 5.19
C GLY A 291 -27.54 10.94 6.35
N VAL A 292 -26.23 11.01 6.56
CA VAL A 292 -25.60 11.87 7.58
C VAL A 292 -25.76 13.38 7.30
N ALA A 293 -26.07 13.74 6.06
CA ALA A 293 -26.31 15.13 5.62
C ALA A 293 -27.78 15.55 5.73
N ALA A 294 -28.67 14.71 6.28
CA ALA A 294 -30.10 15.02 6.42
C ALA A 294 -30.39 16.39 7.05
N ARG A 295 -29.54 16.83 7.99
CA ARG A 295 -29.68 18.10 8.71
C ARG A 295 -29.65 19.35 7.81
N ILE A 296 -28.99 19.27 6.64
CA ILE A 296 -28.89 20.39 5.69
C ILE A 296 -29.89 20.28 4.53
N GLN A 297 -30.82 19.31 4.57
CA GLN A 297 -31.80 19.09 3.50
C GLN A 297 -32.58 20.37 3.15
N GLY A 298 -33.25 20.97 4.13
CA GLY A 298 -34.09 22.15 3.91
C GLY A 298 -33.29 23.35 3.37
N GLU A 299 -32.07 23.57 3.87
CA GLU A 299 -31.19 24.63 3.36
C GLU A 299 -30.79 24.39 1.90
N ILE A 300 -30.51 23.14 1.52
CA ILE A 300 -30.21 22.79 0.12
C ILE A 300 -31.45 23.04 -0.76
N GLU A 301 -32.63 22.60 -0.34
CA GLU A 301 -33.88 22.81 -1.10
C GLU A 301 -34.16 24.31 -1.32
N ASP A 302 -33.97 25.11 -0.27
CA ASP A 302 -34.16 26.56 -0.32
C ASP A 302 -33.19 27.25 -1.28
N VAL A 303 -31.91 26.84 -1.28
CA VAL A 303 -30.84 27.51 -2.03
C VAL A 303 -30.69 26.99 -3.46
N ALA A 304 -30.70 25.67 -3.63
CA ALA A 304 -30.50 25.00 -4.91
C ALA A 304 -31.79 24.86 -5.73
N LYS A 305 -32.98 24.92 -5.10
CA LYS A 305 -34.28 24.70 -5.77
C LYS A 305 -34.42 23.31 -6.41
N TRP A 306 -33.76 22.32 -5.81
CA TRP A 306 -33.93 20.90 -6.10
C TRP A 306 -34.68 20.25 -4.94
N GLU A 307 -35.56 19.30 -5.21
CA GLU A 307 -36.12 18.39 -4.20
C GLU A 307 -35.00 17.49 -3.67
N VAL A 308 -34.82 17.43 -2.35
CA VAL A 308 -33.72 16.68 -1.76
C VAL A 308 -34.24 15.44 -1.06
N MET A 309 -33.76 14.28 -1.50
CA MET A 309 -34.05 12.99 -0.91
C MET A 309 -32.91 12.56 0.02
N VAL A 310 -33.24 12.17 1.24
CA VAL A 310 -32.24 11.66 2.20
C VAL A 310 -31.97 10.18 1.89
N GLY A 311 -30.77 9.91 1.39
CA GLY A 311 -30.28 8.56 1.13
C GLY A 311 -29.87 7.82 2.41
N PRO A 312 -29.34 6.59 2.29
CA PRO A 312 -28.83 5.85 3.43
C PRO A 312 -27.56 6.49 4.02
N ILE A 313 -27.30 6.21 5.29
CA ILE A 313 -26.03 6.59 5.96
C ILE A 313 -24.86 5.79 5.36
N ASP A 314 -25.09 4.52 5.03
CA ASP A 314 -24.11 3.59 4.48
C ASP A 314 -24.38 3.38 2.98
N SER A 315 -23.36 3.58 2.14
CA SER A 315 -23.47 3.51 0.69
C SER A 315 -23.82 2.12 0.16
N SER A 316 -23.48 1.05 0.90
CA SER A 316 -23.83 -0.33 0.52
C SER A 316 -25.34 -0.55 0.37
N ARG A 317 -26.15 0.35 0.96
CA ARG A 317 -27.62 0.31 0.90
C ARG A 317 -28.20 1.13 -0.25
N ILE A 318 -27.40 1.91 -0.97
CA ILE A 318 -27.84 2.73 -2.12
C ILE A 318 -28.62 1.90 -3.15
N PRO A 319 -28.16 0.68 -3.56
CA PRO A 319 -28.87 -0.08 -4.57
C PRO A 319 -30.29 -0.47 -4.15
N ASN A 320 -30.48 -0.83 -2.89
CA ASN A 320 -31.80 -1.16 -2.36
C ASN A 320 -32.68 0.09 -2.15
N TYR A 321 -32.07 1.19 -1.71
CA TYR A 321 -32.75 2.47 -1.56
C TYR A 321 -33.33 2.95 -2.90
N ILE A 322 -32.51 2.97 -3.96
CA ILE A 322 -32.94 3.42 -5.29
C ILE A 322 -34.07 2.53 -5.82
N ARG A 323 -33.96 1.20 -5.72
CA ARG A 323 -35.03 0.29 -6.15
C ARG A 323 -36.37 0.52 -5.46
N LYS A 324 -36.38 1.01 -4.22
CA LYS A 324 -37.60 1.22 -3.43
C LYS A 324 -38.17 2.63 -3.56
N HIS A 325 -37.30 3.62 -3.66
CA HIS A 325 -37.67 5.03 -3.51
C HIS A 325 -37.52 5.83 -4.80
N TRP A 326 -36.79 5.33 -5.79
CA TRP A 326 -36.68 5.97 -7.09
C TRP A 326 -37.68 5.35 -8.06
N VAL A 327 -38.83 6.00 -8.21
CA VAL A 327 -39.82 5.67 -9.23
C VAL A 327 -39.67 6.71 -10.34
N VAL A 328 -39.40 6.22 -11.55
CA VAL A 328 -39.42 7.05 -12.76
C VAL A 328 -40.88 7.37 -13.06
N GLU A 329 -41.26 8.65 -12.96
CA GLU A 329 -42.56 9.14 -13.44
C GLU A 329 -42.54 9.31 -14.97
#